data_AF-A0AAE3W817-F1
#
_entry.id   AF-A0AAE3W817-F1
#
_cell.length_a   1.000
_cell.length_b   1.000
_cell.length_c   1.000
_cell.angle_alpha   90.00
_cell.angle_beta   90.00
_cell.angle_gamma   90.00
#
_symmetry.space_group_name_H-M   'P 1'
#
loop_
_entity.id
_entity.type
_entity.pdbx_description
1 polymer ?
#
loop_
_entity_poly.entity_id
_entity_poly.type
_entity_poly.pdbx_seq_one_letter_code
_entity_poly.pdbx_strand_id
1 'polypeptide(L)'
;MSTLLEVRRRMPRTNPNCTADRHGTAAAYTQAGCRCPEGREERRIREKRRRHGYDGGHTSVSGLGSARRVQALAVLGWTFEQIGARFPKPVSSRAIQKLAYQGDKRVHVATANRIDVIYRELSSRQGSSPITRARAKARGWLPPLAWDNIDDPDEEPRLGGEGSDLVDKVAIERALGGDRIRLTPAERHHAIHVAVARGVPATKAGRALGLSGSTSRHYASTPPPAAEVAA
;
A
#
# COMPACT_ATOMS: atom_id res chain seq x y z
N MET A 1 -4.16 20.18 39.28
CA MET A 1 -5.42 20.77 38.77
C MET A 1 -5.07 21.67 37.60
N SER A 2 -5.88 21.62 36.53
CA SER A 2 -5.90 22.44 35.30
C SER A 2 -5.28 23.84 35.44
N THR A 3 -4.62 24.43 34.43
CA THR A 3 -5.28 24.84 33.18
C THR A 3 -4.22 25.24 32.13
N LEU A 4 -3.89 24.34 31.20
CA LEU A 4 -3.08 24.62 30.00
C LEU A 4 -3.99 24.65 28.76
N LEU A 5 -4.98 25.55 28.77
CA LEU A 5 -5.96 25.72 27.67
C LEU A 5 -6.24 27.21 27.37
N GLU A 6 -5.29 28.10 27.67
CA GLU A 6 -5.43 29.52 27.35
C GLU A 6 -4.49 29.94 26.22
N VAL A 7 -4.95 30.90 25.42
CA VAL A 7 -4.32 31.46 24.21
C VAL A 7 -4.54 30.66 22.90
N ARG A 8 -5.79 30.31 22.60
CA ARG A 8 -6.28 30.57 21.23
C ARG A 8 -6.67 32.04 21.18
N ARG A 9 -5.91 32.90 20.47
CA ARG A 9 -6.22 34.33 20.33
C ARG A 9 -7.67 34.50 19.88
N ARG A 10 -8.60 34.82 20.79
CA ARG A 10 -9.97 35.23 20.45
C ARG A 10 -9.82 36.58 19.76
N MET A 11 -10.18 36.66 18.48
CA MET A 11 -10.29 37.96 17.80
C MET A 11 -11.24 38.86 18.62
N PRO A 12 -10.92 40.15 18.78
CA PRO A 12 -11.74 41.06 19.57
C PRO A 12 -13.11 41.25 18.91
N ARG A 13 -14.09 41.57 19.74
CA ARG A 13 -15.43 41.96 19.26
C ARG A 13 -15.34 43.33 18.61
N THR A 14 -15.53 43.41 17.30
CA THR A 14 -15.54 44.67 16.54
C THR A 14 -16.94 45.24 16.34
N ASN A 15 -18.00 44.42 16.38
CA ASN A 15 -19.38 44.91 16.41
C ASN A 15 -19.86 45.04 17.88
N PRO A 16 -20.16 46.25 18.38
CA PRO A 16 -20.55 46.46 19.77
C PRO A 16 -21.88 45.77 20.17
N ASN A 17 -22.71 45.39 19.19
CA ASN A 17 -23.97 44.69 19.42
C ASN A 17 -23.85 43.16 19.26
N CYS A 18 -22.64 42.63 19.04
CA CYS A 18 -22.42 41.19 18.94
C CYS A 18 -22.36 40.54 20.34
N THR A 19 -23.18 39.52 20.57
CA THR A 19 -23.28 38.79 21.84
C THR A 19 -22.53 37.45 21.83
N ALA A 20 -21.86 37.12 20.72
CA ALA A 20 -21.17 35.84 20.56
C ALA A 20 -19.95 35.72 21.47
N ASP A 21 -19.70 34.49 21.94
CA ASP A 21 -18.51 34.15 22.74
C ASP A 21 -17.24 33.99 21.87
N ARG A 22 -17.42 33.63 20.59
CA ARG A 22 -16.36 33.42 19.59
C ARG A 22 -16.54 34.39 18.42
N HIS A 23 -15.41 34.86 17.87
CA HIS A 23 -15.38 35.86 16.79
C HIS A 23 -14.38 35.49 15.70
N GLY A 24 -14.50 36.16 14.54
CA GLY A 24 -13.45 36.17 13.51
C GLY A 24 -13.28 34.90 12.69
N THR A 25 -14.22 33.95 12.76
CA THR A 25 -14.16 32.72 11.94
C THR A 25 -15.54 32.40 11.36
N ALA A 26 -15.57 31.64 10.26
CA ALA A 26 -16.84 31.18 9.69
C ALA A 26 -17.66 30.33 10.68
N ALA A 27 -16.99 29.55 11.54
CA ALA A 27 -17.64 28.75 12.59
C ALA A 27 -18.25 29.63 13.69
N ALA A 28 -17.59 30.72 14.07
CA ALA A 28 -18.14 31.70 15.00
C ALA A 28 -19.44 32.32 14.46
N TYR A 29 -19.50 32.64 13.17
CA TYR A 29 -20.72 33.16 12.53
C TYR A 29 -21.89 32.16 12.56
N THR A 30 -21.63 30.90 12.22
CA THR A 30 -22.68 29.88 12.06
C THR A 30 -23.08 29.19 13.37
N GLN A 31 -22.16 29.02 14.31
CA GLN A 31 -22.38 28.21 15.52
C GLN A 31 -22.45 29.04 16.80
N ALA A 32 -21.77 30.19 16.84
CA ALA A 32 -21.74 31.06 18.02
C ALA A 32 -22.58 32.34 17.86
N GLY A 33 -23.29 32.49 16.74
CA GLY A 33 -24.13 33.65 16.48
C GLY A 33 -23.37 34.95 16.21
N CYS A 34 -22.06 34.88 15.91
CA CYS A 34 -21.26 36.07 15.65
C CYS A 34 -21.82 36.87 14.47
N ARG A 35 -21.92 38.20 14.63
CA ARG A 35 -22.35 39.14 13.58
C ARG A 35 -21.33 40.25 13.33
N CYS A 36 -20.08 40.06 13.74
CA CYS A 36 -19.00 40.98 13.42
C CYS A 36 -18.62 40.90 11.92
N PRO A 37 -18.11 41.99 11.32
CA PRO A 37 -17.71 42.04 9.90
C PRO A 37 -16.78 40.90 9.46
N GLU A 38 -15.83 40.53 10.30
CA GLU A 38 -14.81 39.51 10.03
C GLU A 38 -15.43 38.11 10.01
N GLY A 39 -16.38 37.84 10.91
CA GLY A 39 -17.14 36.58 10.90
C GLY A 39 -18.00 36.44 9.64
N ARG A 40 -18.59 37.54 9.16
CA ARG A 40 -19.34 37.58 7.88
C ARG A 40 -18.43 37.38 6.68
N GLU A 41 -17.28 38.05 6.64
CA GLU A 41 -16.33 37.94 5.53
C GLU A 41 -15.70 36.55 5.47
N GLU A 42 -15.30 35.97 6.59
CA GLU A 42 -14.85 34.57 6.67
C GLU A 42 -15.92 33.59 6.16
N ARG A 43 -17.20 33.83 6.50
CA ARG A 43 -18.30 33.03 5.98
C ARG A 43 -18.46 33.17 4.47
N ARG A 44 -18.39 34.39 3.94
CA ARG A 44 -18.43 34.69 2.50
C ARG A 44 -17.27 34.02 1.75
N ILE A 45 -16.05 34.16 2.25
CA ILE A 45 -14.85 33.52 1.68
C ILE A 45 -15.02 32.01 1.67
N ARG A 46 -15.50 31.41 2.77
CA ARG A 46 -15.74 29.95 2.84
C ARG A 46 -16.81 29.49 1.85
N GLU A 47 -17.91 30.22 1.71
CA GLU A 47 -18.96 29.90 0.73
C GLU A 47 -18.47 30.06 -0.71
N LYS A 48 -17.67 31.10 -0.99
CA LYS A 48 -17.03 31.30 -2.29
C LYS A 48 -16.08 30.14 -2.59
N ARG A 49 -15.21 29.76 -1.65
CA ARG A 49 -14.31 28.60 -1.80
C ARG A 49 -15.10 27.32 -2.08
N ARG A 50 -16.17 27.06 -1.32
CA ARG A 50 -17.06 25.91 -1.53
C ARG A 50 -17.72 25.91 -2.92
N ARG A 51 -18.20 27.07 -3.39
CA ARG A 51 -18.84 27.21 -4.70
C ARG A 51 -17.87 26.94 -5.85
N HIS A 52 -16.62 27.35 -5.68
CA HIS A 52 -15.58 27.22 -6.70
C HIS A 52 -14.63 26.02 -6.47
N GLY A 53 -14.89 25.17 -5.48
CA GLY A 53 -14.07 23.99 -5.16
C GLY A 53 -12.65 24.27 -4.67
N TYR A 54 -12.36 25.50 -4.22
CA TYR A 54 -11.02 25.93 -3.73
C TYR A 54 -10.79 25.66 -2.24
N ASP A 55 -11.75 25.06 -1.54
CA ASP A 55 -11.61 24.60 -0.18
C ASP A 55 -10.85 23.27 -0.15
N GLY A 56 -9.52 23.37 -0.08
CA GLY A 56 -8.59 22.27 0.21
C GLY A 56 -8.82 21.60 1.57
N GLY A 57 -10.02 21.07 1.81
CA GLY A 57 -10.42 20.46 3.08
C GLY A 57 -11.78 19.74 3.11
N HIS A 58 -12.67 19.87 2.13
CA HIS A 58 -14.01 19.25 2.22
C HIS A 58 -14.45 18.42 1.00
N THR A 59 -13.62 18.28 -0.03
CA THR A 59 -13.88 17.28 -1.06
C THR A 59 -13.30 15.97 -0.56
N SER A 60 -14.16 14.98 -0.32
CA SER A 60 -13.71 13.61 -0.20
C SER A 60 -13.54 13.04 -1.61
N VAL A 61 -12.59 12.14 -1.83
CA VAL A 61 -12.36 11.43 -3.10
C VAL A 61 -12.54 9.93 -2.87
N SER A 62 -12.54 9.14 -3.94
CA SER A 62 -12.51 7.68 -3.81
C SER A 62 -11.32 7.26 -2.95
N GLY A 63 -11.54 6.34 -2.02
CA GLY A 63 -10.50 5.74 -1.21
C GLY A 63 -9.67 4.70 -1.95
N LEU A 64 -10.08 4.32 -3.17
CA LEU A 64 -9.55 3.16 -3.87
C LEU A 64 -8.04 3.25 -4.08
N GLY A 65 -7.58 4.36 -4.70
CA GLY A 65 -6.16 4.59 -4.93
C GLY A 65 -5.35 4.71 -3.64
N SER A 66 -5.95 5.23 -2.56
CA SER A 66 -5.30 5.26 -1.24
C SER A 66 -5.17 3.86 -0.65
N ALA A 67 -6.20 3.03 -0.77
CA ALA A 67 -6.19 1.66 -0.31
C ALA A 67 -5.16 0.83 -1.08
N ARG A 68 -5.17 0.87 -2.41
CA ARG A 68 -4.19 0.17 -3.28
C ARG A 68 -2.76 0.56 -2.94
N ARG A 69 -2.45 1.85 -2.73
CA ARG A 69 -1.13 2.32 -2.28
C ARG A 69 -0.73 1.72 -0.92
N VAL A 70 -1.61 1.76 0.07
CA VAL A 70 -1.32 1.20 1.41
C VAL A 70 -1.12 -0.32 1.33
N GLN A 71 -1.92 -1.02 0.54
CA GLN A 71 -1.80 -2.46 0.29
C GLN A 71 -0.46 -2.79 -0.36
N ALA A 72 -0.07 -2.04 -1.41
CA ALA A 72 1.21 -2.21 -2.09
C ALA A 72 2.42 -1.98 -1.17
N LEU A 73 2.35 -0.98 -0.28
CA LEU A 73 3.38 -0.79 0.75
C LEU A 73 3.45 -1.96 1.74
N ALA A 74 2.30 -2.54 2.09
CA ALA A 74 2.26 -3.75 2.93
C ALA A 74 2.88 -4.97 2.22
N VAL A 75 2.69 -5.12 0.91
CA VAL A 75 3.38 -6.13 0.08
C VAL A 75 4.89 -5.94 0.10
N LEU A 76 5.38 -4.69 0.09
CA LEU A 76 6.80 -4.39 0.26
C LEU A 76 7.33 -4.65 1.68
N GLY A 77 6.44 -4.87 2.66
CA GLY A 77 6.80 -5.17 4.05
C GLY A 77 6.74 -3.98 5.01
N TRP A 78 6.12 -2.87 4.63
CA TRP A 78 5.88 -1.73 5.52
C TRP A 78 4.67 -1.99 6.42
N THR A 79 4.83 -1.89 7.74
CA THR A 79 3.72 -2.09 8.68
C THR A 79 2.77 -0.89 8.67
N PHE A 80 1.50 -1.10 9.03
CA PHE A 80 0.53 0.00 9.17
C PHE A 80 0.93 1.04 10.22
N GLU A 81 1.68 0.62 11.24
CA GLU A 81 2.27 1.52 12.23
C GLU A 81 3.36 2.39 11.61
N GLN A 82 4.28 1.81 10.83
CA GLN A 82 5.32 2.55 10.13
C GLN A 82 4.74 3.55 9.11
N ILE A 83 3.64 3.18 8.43
CA ILE A 83 2.93 4.07 7.52
C ILE A 83 2.26 5.20 8.31
N GLY A 84 1.55 4.87 9.38
CA GLY A 84 0.84 5.84 10.23
C GLY A 84 1.76 6.85 10.92
N ALA A 85 2.96 6.40 11.33
CA ALA A 85 3.98 7.25 11.94
C ALA A 85 4.54 8.34 11.02
N ARG A 86 4.41 8.18 9.70
CA ARG A 86 4.89 9.17 8.71
C ARG A 86 3.91 10.30 8.44
N PHE A 87 2.74 10.31 9.06
CA PHE A 87 1.86 11.47 9.00
C PHE A 87 2.41 12.60 9.88
N PRO A 88 2.26 13.89 9.50
CA PRO A 88 2.74 15.01 10.32
C PRO A 88 2.12 14.99 11.72
N LYS A 89 0.86 14.57 11.80
CA LYS A 89 0.22 14.11 13.03
C LYS A 89 0.09 12.59 12.92
N PRO A 90 0.82 11.80 13.72
CA PRO A 90 0.78 10.34 13.63
C PRO A 90 -0.65 9.80 13.68
N VAL A 91 -0.94 8.87 12.79
CA VAL A 91 -2.24 8.21 12.67
C VAL A 91 -2.10 6.77 13.17
N SER A 92 -3.12 6.26 13.85
CA SER A 92 -3.08 4.90 14.41
C SER A 92 -3.01 3.83 13.32
N SER A 93 -2.32 2.73 13.63
CA SER A 93 -2.24 1.56 12.74
C SER A 93 -3.62 1.02 12.35
N ARG A 94 -4.60 1.07 13.27
CA ARG A 94 -5.99 0.65 13.02
C ARG A 94 -6.69 1.54 11.97
N ALA A 95 -6.39 2.84 11.92
CA ALA A 95 -6.96 3.73 10.91
C ALA A 95 -6.37 3.46 9.52
N ILE A 96 -5.05 3.23 9.43
CA ILE A 96 -4.39 2.82 8.18
C ILE A 96 -4.89 1.45 7.72
N GLN A 97 -5.04 0.51 8.66
CA GLN A 97 -5.62 -0.80 8.40
C GLN A 97 -7.03 -0.67 7.81
N LYS A 98 -7.92 0.10 8.47
CA LYS A 98 -9.29 0.32 7.99
C LYS A 98 -9.30 0.87 6.56
N LEU A 99 -8.39 1.79 6.25
CA LEU A 99 -8.26 2.34 4.91
C LEU A 99 -7.82 1.29 3.89
N ALA A 100 -6.86 0.43 4.23
CA ALA A 100 -6.40 -0.65 3.36
C ALA A 100 -7.52 -1.64 2.99
N TYR A 101 -8.45 -1.92 3.92
CA TYR A 101 -9.55 -2.87 3.68
C TYR A 101 -10.84 -2.24 3.14
N GLN A 102 -11.02 -0.92 3.28
CA GLN A 102 -12.27 -0.22 2.94
C GLN A 102 -12.01 0.82 1.84
N GLY A 103 -11.41 0.38 0.74
CA GLY A 103 -11.05 1.24 -0.40
C GLY A 103 -12.25 1.77 -1.20
N ASP A 104 -13.43 1.20 -1.01
CA ASP A 104 -14.71 1.66 -1.56
C ASP A 104 -15.20 2.96 -0.90
N LYS A 105 -14.69 3.29 0.28
CA LYS A 105 -15.14 4.46 1.04
C LYS A 105 -14.46 5.73 0.59
N ARG A 106 -15.19 6.85 0.71
CA ARG A 106 -14.61 8.17 0.45
C ARG A 106 -13.61 8.55 1.54
N VAL A 107 -12.49 9.13 1.13
CA VAL A 107 -11.44 9.65 2.01
C VAL A 107 -11.28 11.15 1.79
N HIS A 108 -10.83 11.89 2.80
CA HIS A 108 -10.49 13.30 2.60
C HIS A 108 -9.34 13.43 1.59
N VAL A 109 -9.42 14.39 0.67
CA VAL A 109 -8.32 14.70 -0.28
C VAL A 109 -7.00 14.91 0.44
N ALA A 110 -7.00 15.58 1.61
CA ALA A 110 -5.79 15.75 2.41
C ALA A 110 -5.15 14.41 2.83
N THR A 111 -5.98 13.41 3.18
CA THR A 111 -5.50 12.06 3.51
C THR A 111 -4.98 11.35 2.27
N ALA A 112 -5.71 11.40 1.15
CA ALA A 112 -5.28 10.79 -0.12
C ALA A 112 -3.94 11.35 -0.59
N ASN A 113 -3.79 12.67 -0.60
CA ASN A 113 -2.54 13.34 -0.97
C ASN A 113 -1.40 12.96 -0.02
N ARG A 114 -1.66 12.83 1.29
CA ARG A 114 -0.61 12.43 2.23
C ARG A 114 -0.15 10.99 1.99
N ILE A 115 -1.08 10.11 1.66
CA ILE A 115 -0.75 8.71 1.33
C ILE A 115 0.04 8.64 0.03
N ASP A 116 -0.33 9.44 -0.98
CA ASP A 116 0.44 9.50 -2.23
C ASP A 116 1.90 9.91 -1.98
N VAL A 117 2.13 10.93 -1.13
CA VAL A 117 3.48 11.34 -0.73
C VAL A 117 4.24 10.20 -0.02
N ILE A 118 3.61 9.55 0.97
CA ILE A 118 4.23 8.44 1.71
C ILE A 118 4.51 7.25 0.77
N TYR A 119 3.62 6.99 -0.17
CA TYR A 119 3.78 5.93 -1.15
C TYR A 119 4.96 6.19 -2.08
N ARG A 120 5.09 7.40 -2.63
CA ARG A 120 6.25 7.77 -3.47
C ARG A 120 7.57 7.65 -2.71
N GLU A 121 7.58 7.99 -1.42
CA GLU A 121 8.77 7.87 -0.57
C GLU A 121 9.19 6.40 -0.34
N LEU A 122 8.21 5.51 -0.14
CA LEU A 122 8.45 4.16 0.36
C LEU A 122 8.39 3.06 -0.71
N SER A 123 7.73 3.30 -1.83
CA SER A 123 7.51 2.30 -2.90
C SER A 123 8.81 1.82 -3.56
N SER A 124 9.87 2.60 -3.51
CA SER A 124 11.21 2.23 -4.01
C SER A 124 12.05 1.41 -3.01
N ARG A 125 11.53 1.14 -1.81
CA ARG A 125 12.28 0.50 -0.71
C ARG A 125 11.53 -0.68 -0.13
N GLN A 126 12.27 -1.71 0.24
CA GLN A 126 11.72 -2.84 0.98
C GLN A 126 11.53 -2.47 2.45
N GLY A 127 10.33 -2.74 2.98
CA GLY A 127 10.03 -2.58 4.39
C GLY A 127 10.64 -3.71 5.24
N SER A 128 10.81 -3.46 6.53
CA SER A 128 11.53 -4.35 7.44
C SER A 128 10.75 -5.59 7.91
N SER A 129 9.43 -5.67 7.65
CA SER A 129 8.60 -6.75 8.20
C SER A 129 8.32 -7.85 7.17
N PRO A 130 8.99 -9.02 7.24
CA PRO A 130 8.69 -10.17 6.39
C PRO A 130 7.29 -10.74 6.67
N ILE A 131 6.81 -10.65 7.92
CA ILE A 131 5.47 -11.12 8.32
C ILE A 131 4.38 -10.29 7.64
N THR A 132 4.55 -8.97 7.60
CA THR A 132 3.59 -8.07 6.93
C THR A 132 3.53 -8.38 5.43
N ARG A 133 4.69 -8.54 4.80
CA ARG A 133 4.80 -8.91 3.38
C ARG A 133 4.09 -10.23 3.09
N ALA A 134 4.37 -11.28 3.85
CA ALA A 134 3.72 -12.59 3.67
C ALA A 134 2.19 -12.49 3.82
N ARG A 135 1.71 -11.77 4.85
CA ARG A 135 0.28 -11.57 5.11
C ARG A 135 -0.43 -10.74 4.04
N ALA A 136 0.25 -9.76 3.44
CA ALA A 136 -0.27 -8.94 2.35
C ALA A 136 -0.39 -9.75 1.06
N LYS A 137 0.66 -10.50 0.69
CA LYS A 137 0.63 -11.40 -0.48
C LYS A 137 -0.44 -12.48 -0.35
N ALA A 138 -0.57 -13.11 0.82
CA ALA A 138 -1.62 -14.10 1.09
C ALA A 138 -3.06 -13.55 1.00
N ARG A 139 -3.23 -12.22 1.04
CA ARG A 139 -4.52 -11.54 0.83
C ARG A 139 -4.77 -11.17 -0.64
N GLY A 140 -3.86 -11.52 -1.54
CA GLY A 140 -3.92 -11.13 -2.94
C GLY A 140 -3.65 -9.64 -3.17
N TRP A 141 -3.01 -8.96 -2.22
CA TRP A 141 -2.60 -7.56 -2.44
C TRP A 141 -1.40 -7.50 -3.38
N LEU A 142 -1.39 -6.47 -4.22
CA LEU A 142 -0.46 -6.38 -5.34
C LEU A 142 0.63 -5.32 -5.09
N PRO A 143 1.86 -5.55 -5.57
CA PRO A 143 2.97 -4.62 -5.41
C PRO A 143 2.79 -3.34 -6.27
N PRO A 144 3.61 -2.28 -6.06
CA PRO A 144 3.58 -1.08 -6.87
C PRO A 144 3.65 -1.31 -8.39
N LEU A 145 4.53 -2.21 -8.83
CA LEU A 145 4.76 -2.50 -10.24
C LEU A 145 3.60 -3.24 -10.92
N ALA A 146 2.59 -3.68 -10.16
CA ALA A 146 1.39 -4.26 -10.72
C ALA A 146 0.42 -3.22 -11.30
N TRP A 147 0.68 -1.92 -11.09
CA TRP A 147 -0.20 -0.84 -11.49
C TRP A 147 0.53 0.16 -12.40
N ASP A 148 -0.09 0.54 -13.51
CA ASP A 148 0.32 1.67 -14.35
C ASP A 148 -0.29 2.98 -13.84
N ASN A 149 -1.59 2.95 -13.55
CA ASN A 149 -2.38 4.03 -12.97
C ASN A 149 -3.22 3.48 -11.80
N ILE A 150 -2.57 3.36 -10.65
CA ILE A 150 -3.13 2.82 -9.40
C ILE A 150 -4.46 3.47 -8.94
N ASP A 151 -4.80 4.66 -9.44
CA ASP A 151 -6.03 5.40 -9.13
C ASP A 151 -7.22 5.05 -10.03
N ASP A 152 -6.99 4.46 -11.21
CA ASP A 152 -8.03 4.12 -12.18
C ASP A 152 -8.85 2.92 -11.68
N PRO A 153 -10.18 3.07 -11.45
CA PRO A 153 -11.01 1.96 -10.99
C PRO A 153 -11.10 0.81 -12.00
N ASP A 154 -11.00 1.11 -13.29
CA ASP A 154 -11.17 0.15 -14.38
C ASP A 154 -9.83 -0.47 -14.81
N GLU A 155 -8.72 -0.04 -14.20
CA GLU A 155 -7.42 -0.65 -14.44
C GLU A 155 -7.36 -2.08 -13.91
N GLU A 156 -7.05 -2.98 -14.83
CA GLU A 156 -6.65 -4.34 -14.53
C GLU A 156 -5.16 -4.35 -14.15
N PRO A 157 -4.82 -4.81 -12.93
CA PRO A 157 -3.43 -4.84 -12.53
C PRO A 157 -2.65 -5.81 -13.40
N ARG A 158 -1.44 -5.40 -13.78
CA ARG A 158 -0.42 -6.30 -14.32
C ARG A 158 -0.02 -7.27 -13.21
N LEU A 159 -0.63 -8.44 -13.23
CA LEU A 159 -0.18 -9.57 -12.43
C LEU A 159 1.15 -10.06 -13.02
N GLY A 160 2.22 -9.28 -12.83
CA GLY A 160 3.57 -9.79 -12.97
C GLY A 160 3.68 -10.94 -11.98
N GLY A 161 3.71 -12.17 -12.49
CA GLY A 161 3.59 -13.39 -11.71
C GLY A 161 4.51 -13.36 -10.48
N GLU A 162 3.95 -13.10 -9.30
CA GLU A 162 4.65 -13.23 -8.03
C GLU A 162 4.61 -14.67 -7.48
N GLY A 163 4.45 -15.63 -8.38
CA GLY A 163 5.45 -16.66 -8.58
C GLY A 163 5.60 -16.71 -10.07
N SER A 164 6.77 -16.42 -10.63
CA SER A 164 6.88 -16.72 -12.05
C SER A 164 6.87 -18.24 -12.12
N ASP A 165 5.74 -18.75 -12.58
CA ASP A 165 5.67 -19.92 -13.43
C ASP A 165 6.69 -19.80 -14.59
N LEU A 166 7.35 -18.65 -14.80
CA LEU A 166 8.60 -18.58 -15.54
C LEU A 166 9.72 -19.34 -14.83
N VAL A 167 10.04 -20.48 -15.41
CA VAL A 167 11.22 -21.27 -15.08
C VAL A 167 12.42 -20.69 -15.82
N ASP A 168 13.42 -20.22 -15.09
CA ASP A 168 14.70 -19.85 -15.70
C ASP A 168 15.46 -21.11 -16.15
N LYS A 169 15.34 -21.41 -17.45
CA LYS A 169 16.04 -22.54 -18.08
C LYS A 169 17.55 -22.45 -17.90
N VAL A 170 18.14 -21.25 -17.95
CA VAL A 170 19.58 -21.06 -17.82
C VAL A 170 20.01 -21.39 -16.40
N ALA A 171 19.24 -20.98 -15.39
CA ALA A 171 19.49 -21.36 -13.99
C ALA A 171 19.43 -22.89 -13.79
N ILE A 172 18.46 -23.57 -14.42
CA ILE A 172 18.37 -25.04 -14.40
C ILE A 172 19.58 -25.69 -15.05
N GLU A 173 19.96 -25.27 -16.27
CA GLU A 173 21.09 -25.84 -17.00
C GLU A 173 22.39 -25.71 -16.20
N ARG A 174 22.63 -24.52 -15.63
CA ARG A 174 23.82 -24.27 -14.81
C ARG A 174 23.82 -25.11 -13.53
N ALA A 175 22.67 -25.22 -12.86
CA ALA A 175 22.55 -26.07 -11.67
C ALA A 175 22.78 -27.56 -11.98
N LEU A 176 22.28 -28.05 -13.12
CA LEU A 176 22.56 -29.41 -13.60
C LEU A 176 24.01 -29.59 -14.03
N GLY A 177 24.66 -28.53 -14.50
CA GLY A 177 26.10 -28.46 -14.78
C GLY A 177 26.99 -28.45 -13.54
N GLY A 178 26.40 -28.34 -12.34
CA GLY A 178 27.13 -28.37 -11.06
C GLY A 178 27.37 -27.01 -10.42
N ASP A 179 26.88 -25.92 -11.02
CA ASP A 179 26.96 -24.59 -10.41
C ASP A 179 26.10 -24.52 -9.14
N ARG A 180 26.64 -23.87 -8.09
CA ARG A 180 25.92 -23.65 -6.84
C ARG A 180 24.98 -22.44 -6.94
N ILE A 181 23.83 -22.65 -7.58
CA ILE A 181 22.78 -21.63 -7.76
C ILE A 181 21.59 -21.93 -6.84
N ARG A 182 20.97 -20.90 -6.28
CA ARG A 182 19.72 -21.05 -5.53
C ARG A 182 18.54 -21.19 -6.49
N LEU A 183 18.02 -22.40 -6.62
CA LEU A 183 16.78 -22.66 -7.34
C LEU A 183 15.55 -22.50 -6.44
N THR A 184 14.48 -21.96 -7.02
CA THR A 184 13.12 -21.95 -6.49
C THR A 184 12.54 -23.37 -6.44
N PRO A 185 11.43 -23.60 -5.70
CA PRO A 185 10.75 -24.90 -5.69
C PRO A 185 10.31 -25.37 -7.09
N ALA A 186 9.77 -24.47 -7.92
CA ALA A 186 9.35 -24.80 -9.29
C ALA A 186 10.55 -25.19 -10.17
N GLU A 187 11.63 -24.40 -10.13
CA GLU A 187 12.86 -24.73 -10.88
C GLU A 187 13.51 -26.03 -10.42
N ARG A 188 13.44 -26.37 -9.11
CA ARG A 188 13.91 -27.67 -8.61
C ARG A 188 13.09 -28.83 -9.17
N HIS A 189 11.78 -28.66 -9.28
CA HIS A 189 10.88 -29.67 -9.85
C HIS A 189 11.17 -29.86 -11.35
N HIS A 190 11.27 -28.76 -12.09
CA HIS A 190 11.66 -28.78 -13.51
C HIS A 190 13.06 -29.36 -13.73
N ALA A 191 14.04 -29.01 -12.90
CA ALA A 191 15.41 -29.54 -13.01
C ALA A 191 15.46 -31.06 -12.83
N ILE A 192 14.64 -31.64 -11.94
CA ILE A 192 14.52 -33.09 -11.79
C ILE A 192 13.95 -33.73 -13.07
N HIS A 193 12.90 -33.15 -13.65
CA HIS A 193 12.33 -33.64 -14.92
C HIS A 193 13.33 -33.58 -16.07
N VAL A 194 14.03 -32.47 -16.23
CA VAL A 194 15.07 -32.30 -17.26
C VAL A 194 16.19 -33.32 -17.06
N ALA A 195 16.65 -33.54 -15.82
CA ALA A 195 17.68 -34.54 -15.53
C ALA A 195 17.23 -35.97 -15.86
N VAL A 196 15.99 -36.32 -15.50
CA VAL A 196 15.41 -37.65 -15.78
C VAL A 196 15.23 -37.86 -17.28
N ALA A 197 14.76 -36.84 -18.01
CA ALA A 197 14.65 -36.88 -19.48
C ALA A 197 16.02 -37.07 -20.16
N ARG A 198 17.11 -36.63 -19.52
CA ARG A 198 18.50 -36.87 -19.94
C ARG A 198 19.08 -38.22 -19.49
N GLY A 199 18.26 -39.09 -18.87
CA GLY A 199 18.68 -40.40 -18.38
C GLY A 199 19.39 -40.38 -17.02
N VAL A 200 19.40 -39.25 -16.31
CA VAL A 200 19.97 -39.15 -14.96
C VAL A 200 18.93 -39.62 -13.93
N PRO A 201 19.26 -40.59 -13.05
CA PRO A 201 18.34 -41.02 -12.00
C PRO A 201 17.94 -39.87 -11.07
N ALA A 202 16.64 -39.75 -10.75
CA ALA A 202 16.09 -38.65 -9.96
C ALA A 202 16.79 -38.47 -8.60
N THR A 203 17.20 -39.55 -7.94
CA THR A 203 17.94 -39.49 -6.66
C THR A 203 19.35 -38.92 -6.81
N LYS A 204 20.02 -39.19 -7.94
CA LYS A 204 21.34 -38.63 -8.27
C LYS A 204 21.23 -37.15 -8.59
N ALA A 205 20.24 -36.77 -9.41
CA ALA A 205 19.94 -35.37 -9.72
C ALA A 205 19.58 -34.59 -8.44
N GLY A 206 18.73 -35.18 -7.60
CA GLY A 206 18.34 -34.62 -6.31
C GLY A 206 19.53 -34.34 -5.40
N ARG A 207 20.46 -35.29 -5.26
CA ARG A 207 21.68 -35.09 -4.47
C ARG A 207 22.52 -33.92 -4.99
N ALA A 208 22.66 -33.78 -6.30
CA ALA A 208 23.38 -32.65 -6.91
C ALA A 208 22.71 -31.30 -6.62
N LEU A 209 21.38 -31.29 -6.54
CA LEU A 209 20.57 -30.11 -6.24
C LEU A 209 20.33 -29.87 -4.73
N GLY A 210 20.91 -30.70 -3.85
CA GLY A 210 20.71 -30.60 -2.39
C GLY A 210 19.30 -31.01 -1.91
N LEU A 211 18.62 -31.88 -2.66
CA LEU A 211 17.29 -32.40 -2.35
C LEU A 211 17.36 -33.77 -1.66
N SER A 212 16.34 -34.06 -0.85
CA SER A 212 16.17 -35.38 -0.26
C SER A 212 15.76 -36.41 -1.32
N GLY A 213 16.05 -37.69 -1.07
CA GLY A 213 15.66 -38.78 -1.97
C GLY A 213 14.14 -38.92 -2.14
N SER A 214 13.36 -38.63 -1.10
CA SER A 214 11.88 -38.65 -1.16
C SER A 214 11.34 -37.51 -2.01
N THR A 215 11.83 -36.28 -1.80
CA THR A 215 11.45 -35.10 -2.61
C THR A 215 11.77 -35.33 -4.09
N SER A 216 12.94 -35.88 -4.38
CA SER A 216 13.40 -36.12 -5.77
C SER A 216 12.53 -37.14 -6.50
N ARG A 217 12.12 -38.23 -5.81
CA ARG A 217 11.20 -39.22 -6.37
C ARG A 217 9.80 -38.63 -6.58
N HIS A 218 9.31 -37.86 -5.62
CA HIS A 218 8.02 -37.19 -5.72
C HIS A 218 7.97 -36.26 -6.94
N TYR A 219 9.00 -35.43 -7.11
CA TYR A 219 9.12 -34.54 -8.27
C TYR A 219 9.17 -35.31 -9.59
N ALA A 220 9.94 -36.40 -9.68
CA ALA A 220 9.96 -37.23 -10.88
C ALA A 220 8.61 -37.91 -11.19
N SER A 221 7.80 -38.21 -10.17
CA SER A 221 6.50 -38.89 -10.32
C SER A 221 5.32 -37.96 -10.59
N THR A 222 5.49 -36.65 -10.47
CA THR A 222 4.43 -35.66 -10.61
C THR A 222 4.79 -34.66 -11.71
N PRO A 223 3.85 -34.25 -12.58
CA PRO A 223 4.14 -33.24 -13.59
C PRO A 223 4.59 -31.95 -12.89
N PRO A 224 5.61 -31.25 -13.42
CA PRO A 224 6.02 -29.98 -12.84
C PRO A 224 4.90 -28.95 -13.02
N PRO A 225 4.82 -27.93 -12.14
CA PRO A 225 3.80 -26.89 -12.26
C PRO A 225 3.86 -26.25 -13.65
N ALA A 226 2.68 -25.96 -14.21
CA ALA A 226 2.52 -25.38 -15.54
C ALA A 226 3.27 -24.04 -15.59
N ALA A 227 4.39 -24.05 -16.29
CA ALA A 227 5.35 -22.97 -16.33
C ALA A 227 5.41 -22.39 -17.74
N GLU A 228 5.10 -21.10 -17.91
CA GLU A 228 5.47 -20.41 -19.14
C GLU A 228 6.99 -20.43 -19.25
N VAL A 229 7.49 -20.90 -20.39
CA VAL A 229 8.92 -21.07 -20.58
C VAL A 229 9.49 -19.73 -21.04
N ALA A 230 10.24 -19.04 -20.17
CA ALA A 230 11.05 -17.91 -20.60
C ALA A 230 12.10 -18.42 -21.61
N ALA A 231 12.11 -17.83 -22.81
CA ALA A 231 13.02 -18.17 -23.91
C ALA A 231 14.44 -17.69 -23.63
#